data_AF-A0A418KX84-F1
#
_entry.id   AF-A0A418KX84-F1
#
_cell.length_a   1.000
_cell.length_b   1.000
_cell.length_c   1.000
_cell.angle_alpha   90.00
_cell.angle_beta   90.00
_cell.angle_gamma   90.00
#
_symmetry.space_group_name_H-M   'P 1'
#
loop_
_entity.id
_entity.type
_entity.pdbx_description
1 polymer ?
#
loop_
_entity_poly.entity_id
_entity_poly.type
_entity_poly.pdbx_seq_one_letter_code
_entity_poly.pdbx_strand_id
1 'polypeptide(L)'
;MTSPSENFKDHFGGGFGVADETPEAYVEACEEALEMLADDDDGSYHAFRDELAAHIRDSSYPPHRVADSQWITDEWLRNIWYDAFGPEPPPGDPYPVPAEDWGRRRRTPYMMYAVNRRPELSSPGAPAWLKARGLTFDDVNAGVGVSLTGQFASARPAPEGWLERLHDLTARGLREEQPGER
;
A
#
# COMPACT_ATOMS: atom_id res chain seq x y z
N MET A 1 -14.64 -9.66 -13.89
CA MET A 1 -13.49 -9.78 -12.98
C MET A 1 -12.43 -8.94 -13.61
N THR A 2 -11.98 -7.85 -13.00
CA THR A 2 -10.71 -7.29 -13.47
C THR A 2 -9.63 -8.08 -12.74
N SER A 3 -9.39 -9.29 -13.22
CA SER A 3 -8.26 -10.07 -12.74
C SER A 3 -7.00 -9.23 -12.93
N PRO A 4 -6.08 -9.25 -11.96
CA PRO A 4 -4.79 -8.61 -12.15
C PRO A 4 -4.16 -9.07 -13.45
N SER A 5 -3.61 -8.14 -14.22
CA SER A 5 -2.84 -8.46 -15.42
C SER A 5 -1.61 -9.30 -15.07
N GLU A 6 -1.03 -10.00 -16.05
CA GLU A 6 0.24 -10.71 -15.83
C GLU A 6 1.34 -9.74 -15.39
N ASN A 7 1.40 -8.55 -16.01
CA ASN A 7 2.32 -7.48 -15.63
C ASN A 7 2.15 -7.06 -14.15
N PHE A 8 0.91 -6.91 -13.70
CA PHE A 8 0.64 -6.63 -12.29
C PHE A 8 1.10 -7.76 -11.39
N LYS A 9 0.78 -9.02 -11.73
CA LYS A 9 1.19 -10.18 -10.94
C LYS A 9 2.70 -10.30 -10.83
N ASP A 10 3.43 -10.00 -11.91
CA ASP A 10 4.89 -10.10 -11.95
C ASP A 10 5.53 -9.07 -11.01
N HIS A 11 5.19 -7.79 -11.15
CA HIS A 11 5.74 -6.74 -10.28
C HIS A 11 5.23 -6.83 -8.83
N PHE A 12 3.93 -7.11 -8.67
CA PHE A 12 3.32 -7.21 -7.34
C PHE A 12 3.82 -8.46 -6.61
N GLY A 13 3.77 -9.63 -7.24
CA GLY A 13 4.22 -10.89 -6.65
C GLY A 13 5.74 -11.00 -6.49
N GLY A 14 6.51 -10.27 -7.30
CA GLY A 14 7.97 -10.21 -7.23
C GLY A 14 8.53 -9.42 -6.04
N GLY A 15 7.72 -8.61 -5.35
CA GLY A 15 8.21 -7.83 -4.19
C GLY A 15 7.13 -7.17 -3.34
N PHE A 16 6.17 -6.47 -3.94
CA PHE A 16 5.21 -5.65 -3.17
C PHE A 16 4.18 -6.45 -2.37
N GLY A 17 3.77 -7.60 -2.89
CA GLY A 17 2.75 -8.47 -2.31
C GLY A 17 3.26 -9.42 -1.23
N VAL A 18 4.57 -9.40 -0.94
CA VAL A 18 5.26 -10.42 -0.12
C VAL A 18 5.94 -9.84 1.13
N ALA A 19 5.44 -8.71 1.64
CA ALA A 19 6.02 -8.04 2.80
C ALA A 19 6.05 -8.91 4.07
N ASP A 20 5.07 -9.80 4.25
CA ASP A 20 4.98 -10.69 5.41
C ASP A 20 5.88 -11.94 5.24
N GLU A 21 6.06 -12.43 4.01
CA GLU A 21 6.81 -13.66 3.69
C GLU A 21 8.29 -13.41 3.43
N THR A 22 8.62 -12.34 2.71
CA THR A 22 9.97 -11.93 2.32
C THR A 22 10.14 -10.41 2.47
N PRO A 23 10.26 -9.91 3.71
CA PRO A 23 10.40 -8.47 3.97
C PRO A 23 11.56 -7.82 3.21
N GLU A 24 12.65 -8.54 2.97
CA GLU A 24 13.82 -8.03 2.27
C GLU A 24 13.51 -7.72 0.80
N ALA A 25 12.78 -8.62 0.12
CA ALA A 25 12.35 -8.42 -1.26
C ALA A 25 11.35 -7.25 -1.38
N TYR A 26 10.50 -7.08 -0.37
CA TYR A 26 9.60 -5.92 -0.28
C TYR A 26 10.38 -4.61 -0.14
N VAL A 27 11.38 -4.56 0.74
CA VAL A 27 12.22 -3.38 0.96
C VAL A 27 12.98 -3.02 -0.31
N GLU A 28 13.60 -4.00 -0.98
CA GLU A 28 14.30 -3.84 -2.26
C GLU A 28 13.36 -3.24 -3.33
N ALA A 29 12.19 -3.87 -3.55
CA ALA A 29 11.20 -3.37 -4.49
C ALA A 29 10.75 -1.92 -4.20
N CYS A 30 10.62 -1.52 -2.93
CA CYS A 30 10.28 -0.14 -2.57
C CYS A 30 11.41 0.86 -2.80
N GLU A 31 12.67 0.46 -2.62
CA GLU A 31 13.83 1.32 -2.86
C GLU A 31 14.09 1.52 -4.34
N GLU A 32 13.82 0.51 -5.16
CA GLU A 32 14.03 0.54 -6.60
C GLU A 32 12.86 1.16 -7.38
N ALA A 33 11.66 1.24 -6.80
CA ALA A 33 10.44 1.63 -7.51
C ALA A 33 10.54 2.96 -8.29
N LEU A 34 11.18 3.98 -7.70
CA LEU A 34 11.30 5.29 -8.38
C LEU A 34 12.35 5.27 -9.50
N GLU A 35 13.39 4.44 -9.39
CA GLU A 35 14.36 4.22 -10.46
C GLU A 35 13.72 3.42 -11.59
N MET A 36 12.99 2.35 -11.26
CA MET A 36 12.21 1.58 -12.24
C MET A 36 11.20 2.44 -13.00
N LEU A 37 10.51 3.38 -12.35
CA LEU A 37 9.65 4.34 -13.03
C LEU A 37 10.42 5.30 -13.94
N ALA A 38 11.61 5.74 -13.53
CA ALA A 38 12.41 6.66 -14.31
C ALA A 38 12.99 6.00 -15.58
N ASP A 39 13.34 4.71 -15.48
CA ASP A 39 13.96 3.91 -16.53
C ASP A 39 12.96 2.98 -17.27
N ASP A 40 11.66 3.30 -17.21
CA ASP A 40 10.56 2.50 -17.76
C ASP A 40 10.36 2.72 -19.28
N ASP A 41 11.35 2.34 -20.09
CA ASP A 41 11.35 2.56 -21.54
C ASP A 41 10.18 1.87 -22.27
N ASP A 42 9.70 0.72 -21.76
CA ASP A 42 8.61 -0.05 -22.36
C ASP A 42 7.23 0.25 -21.77
N GLY A 43 7.17 1.09 -20.74
CA GLY A 43 5.93 1.50 -20.07
C GLY A 43 5.33 0.43 -19.15
N SER A 44 6.02 -0.70 -18.92
CA SER A 44 5.51 -1.81 -18.12
C SER A 44 5.32 -1.41 -16.66
N TYR A 45 6.24 -0.62 -16.10
CA TYR A 45 6.20 -0.24 -14.71
C TYR A 45 5.19 0.88 -14.44
N HIS A 46 5.02 1.82 -15.38
CA HIS A 46 3.92 2.79 -15.38
C HIS A 46 2.56 2.08 -15.47
N ALA A 47 2.43 1.05 -16.32
CA ALA A 47 1.20 0.27 -16.41
C ALA A 47 0.89 -0.48 -15.09
N PHE A 48 1.90 -1.03 -14.42
CA PHE A 48 1.76 -1.62 -13.08
C PHE A 48 1.26 -0.58 -12.06
N ARG A 49 1.90 0.60 -12.01
CA ARG A 49 1.50 1.70 -11.13
C ARG A 49 0.05 2.12 -11.38
N ASP A 50 -0.33 2.31 -12.64
CA ASP A 50 -1.68 2.72 -13.00
C ASP A 50 -2.73 1.65 -12.64
N GLU A 51 -2.40 0.37 -12.80
CA GLU A 51 -3.26 -0.73 -12.38
C GLU A 51 -3.39 -0.82 -10.85
N LEU A 52 -2.32 -0.57 -10.09
CA LEU A 52 -2.39 -0.46 -8.63
C LEU A 52 -3.31 0.69 -8.20
N ALA A 53 -3.20 1.86 -8.84
CA ALA A 53 -4.10 2.98 -8.58
C ALA A 53 -5.56 2.62 -8.88
N ALA A 54 -5.82 1.93 -9.98
CA ALA A 54 -7.16 1.47 -10.35
C ALA A 54 -7.73 0.48 -9.32
N HIS A 55 -6.91 -0.46 -8.84
CA HIS A 55 -7.32 -1.40 -7.80
C HIS A 55 -7.70 -0.70 -6.48
N ILE A 56 -6.96 0.33 -6.08
CA ILE A 56 -7.28 1.14 -4.90
C ILE A 56 -8.55 1.97 -5.12
N ARG A 57 -8.69 2.63 -6.28
CA ARG A 57 -9.85 3.45 -6.62
C ARG A 57 -11.14 2.61 -6.62
N ASP A 58 -11.09 1.44 -7.23
CA ASP A 58 -12.26 0.62 -7.50
C ASP A 58 -12.47 -0.47 -6.43
N SER A 59 -11.61 -0.56 -5.40
CA SER A 59 -11.62 -1.63 -4.38
C SER A 59 -11.75 -3.02 -5.02
N SER A 60 -10.96 -3.26 -6.06
CA SER A 60 -11.17 -4.40 -6.97
C SER A 60 -10.13 -5.51 -6.84
N TYR A 61 -9.05 -5.29 -6.09
CA TYR A 61 -8.11 -6.34 -5.75
C TYR A 61 -8.69 -7.23 -4.64
N PRO A 62 -8.78 -8.55 -4.84
CA PRO A 62 -9.43 -9.44 -3.88
C PRO A 62 -8.65 -9.53 -2.56
N PRO A 63 -9.33 -9.78 -1.43
CA PRO A 63 -8.66 -10.02 -0.17
C PRO A 63 -7.70 -11.22 -0.25
N HIS A 64 -6.47 -11.02 0.24
CA HIS A 64 -5.43 -12.05 0.20
C HIS A 64 -5.72 -13.20 1.18
N ARG A 65 -6.28 -12.89 2.36
CA ARG A 65 -6.71 -13.89 3.36
C ARG A 65 -8.23 -13.90 3.46
N VAL A 66 -8.80 -15.08 3.71
CA VAL A 66 -10.25 -15.27 3.89
C VAL A 66 -10.82 -14.42 5.04
N ALA A 67 -10.00 -14.11 6.03
CA ALA A 67 -10.40 -13.28 7.17
C ALA A 67 -10.29 -11.77 6.91
N ASP A 68 -9.64 -11.35 5.82
CA ASP A 68 -9.45 -9.93 5.52
C ASP A 68 -10.70 -9.37 4.85
N SER A 69 -11.16 -8.23 5.34
CA SER A 69 -12.17 -7.45 4.60
C SER A 69 -11.54 -6.79 3.38
N GLN A 70 -12.37 -6.45 2.39
CA GLN A 70 -11.93 -5.63 1.27
C GLN A 70 -11.30 -4.32 1.74
N TRP A 71 -11.83 -3.70 2.80
CA TRP A 71 -11.26 -2.46 3.34
C TRP A 71 -9.83 -2.63 3.89
N ILE A 72 -9.56 -3.74 4.58
CA ILE A 72 -8.21 -4.05 5.06
C ILE A 72 -7.25 -4.20 3.87
N THR A 73 -7.72 -4.82 2.79
CA THR A 73 -6.96 -4.99 1.54
C THR A 73 -6.68 -3.64 0.88
N ASP A 74 -7.68 -2.77 0.78
CA ASP A 74 -7.53 -1.42 0.23
C ASP A 74 -6.51 -0.60 1.05
N GLU A 75 -6.57 -0.67 2.38
CA GLU A 75 -5.61 0.01 3.26
C GLU A 75 -4.19 -0.56 3.12
N TRP A 76 -4.05 -1.86 2.89
CA TRP A 76 -2.76 -2.47 2.59
C TRP A 76 -2.19 -1.98 1.24
N LEU A 77 -3.00 -1.94 0.19
CA LEU A 77 -2.58 -1.39 -1.11
C LEU A 77 -2.17 0.09 -1.01
N ARG A 78 -2.84 0.88 -0.16
CA ARG A 78 -2.42 2.27 0.13
C ARG A 78 -1.06 2.33 0.82
N ASN A 79 -0.72 1.36 1.67
CA ASN A 79 0.62 1.28 2.26
C ASN A 79 1.66 0.99 1.19
N ILE A 80 1.38 0.02 0.29
CA ILE A 80 2.26 -0.31 -0.83
C ILE A 80 2.46 0.92 -1.72
N TRP A 81 1.39 1.61 -2.10
CA TRP A 81 1.47 2.83 -2.90
C TRP A 81 2.38 3.87 -2.23
N TYR A 82 2.17 4.12 -0.93
CA TYR A 82 3.00 5.05 -0.18
C TYR A 82 4.46 4.63 -0.12
N ASP A 83 4.72 3.35 0.09
CA ASP A 83 6.07 2.79 0.23
C ASP A 83 6.84 2.78 -1.10
N ALA A 84 6.16 2.52 -2.22
CA ALA A 84 6.76 2.52 -3.56
C ALA A 84 6.87 3.93 -4.16
N PHE A 85 5.78 4.71 -4.14
CA PHE A 85 5.64 5.91 -4.98
C PHE A 85 5.63 7.23 -4.19
N GLY A 86 5.43 7.18 -2.88
CA GLY A 86 5.55 8.34 -2.00
C GLY A 86 4.23 8.88 -1.47
N PRO A 87 4.23 10.10 -0.90
CA PRO A 87 3.13 10.62 -0.10
C PRO A 87 1.90 11.09 -0.90
N GLU A 88 2.04 11.27 -2.21
CA GLU A 88 0.91 11.65 -3.06
C GLU A 88 -0.08 10.48 -3.18
N PRO A 89 -1.38 10.70 -2.98
CA PRO A 89 -2.36 9.63 -3.02
C PRO A 89 -2.49 9.04 -4.44
N PRO A 90 -2.90 7.76 -4.55
CA PRO A 90 -3.20 7.16 -5.84
C PRO A 90 -4.26 7.99 -6.59
N PRO A 91 -4.10 8.21 -7.91
CA PRO A 91 -5.07 8.97 -8.68
C PRO A 91 -6.49 8.42 -8.55
N GLY A 92 -7.40 9.26 -8.07
CA GLY A 92 -8.82 8.92 -7.89
C GLY A 92 -9.14 8.08 -6.65
N ASP A 93 -8.19 7.87 -5.72
CA ASP A 93 -8.48 7.20 -4.44
C ASP A 93 -9.64 7.92 -3.72
N PRO A 94 -10.77 7.24 -3.48
CA PRO A 94 -11.92 7.83 -2.79
C PRO A 94 -11.65 8.13 -1.31
N TYR A 95 -10.65 7.48 -0.71
CA TYR A 95 -10.37 7.56 0.72
C TYR A 95 -8.87 7.71 1.00
N PRO A 96 -8.22 8.79 0.52
CA PRO A 96 -6.79 8.99 0.71
C PRO A 96 -6.43 9.04 2.20
N VAL A 97 -5.23 8.57 2.52
CA VAL A 97 -4.67 8.71 3.87
C VAL A 97 -4.13 10.14 4.03
N PRO A 98 -4.48 10.87 5.10
CA PRO A 98 -3.91 12.18 5.36
C PRO A 98 -2.39 12.12 5.45
N ALA A 99 -1.70 13.08 4.81
CA ALA A 99 -0.24 13.06 4.72
C ALA A 99 0.44 13.08 6.10
N GLU A 100 -0.18 13.74 7.07
CA GLU A 100 0.31 13.84 8.45
C GLU A 100 0.27 12.52 9.23
N ASP A 101 -0.54 11.55 8.80
CA ASP A 101 -0.70 10.28 9.50
C ASP A 101 0.47 9.33 9.22
N TRP A 102 1.08 9.42 8.04
CA TRP A 102 2.21 8.58 7.65
C TRP A 102 3.42 8.77 8.56
N GLY A 103 3.99 7.66 9.04
CA GLY A 103 5.18 7.66 9.90
C GLY A 103 4.93 8.09 11.33
N ARG A 104 3.76 8.69 11.64
CA ARG A 104 3.44 9.22 12.98
C ARG A 104 2.33 8.45 13.65
N ARG A 105 1.18 8.33 12.99
CA ARG A 105 0.03 7.54 13.45
C ARG A 105 -0.03 6.17 12.78
N ARG A 106 0.43 6.11 11.54
CA ARG A 106 0.38 4.94 10.66
C ARG A 106 1.79 4.50 10.30
N ARG A 107 2.11 3.24 10.57
CA ARG A 107 3.35 2.61 10.09
C ARG A 107 3.05 1.68 8.93
N THR A 108 3.89 1.74 7.91
CA THR A 108 3.84 0.86 6.73
C THR A 108 4.83 -0.30 6.88
N PRO A 109 4.71 -1.37 6.07
CA PRO A 109 5.69 -2.46 6.08
C PRO A 109 7.12 -1.97 5.86
N TYR A 110 7.36 -1.01 4.96
CA TYR A 110 8.71 -0.46 4.77
C TYR A 110 9.24 0.15 6.08
N MET A 111 8.45 0.96 6.76
CA MET A 111 8.84 1.54 8.06
C MET A 111 9.10 0.48 9.14
N MET A 112 8.46 -0.69 9.06
CA MET A 112 8.66 -1.77 10.04
C MET A 112 9.93 -2.58 9.76
N TYR A 113 10.26 -2.81 8.49
CA TYR A 113 11.34 -3.71 8.09
C TYR A 113 12.63 -3.00 7.66
N ALA A 114 12.52 -1.82 7.03
CA ALA A 114 13.67 -1.06 6.55
C ALA A 114 14.21 -0.06 7.58
N VAL A 115 13.36 0.48 8.46
CA VAL A 115 13.72 1.59 9.36
C VAL A 115 13.91 1.09 10.79
N ASN A 116 15.16 1.07 11.25
CA ASN A 116 15.52 0.62 12.59
C ASN A 116 15.70 1.79 13.57
N ARG A 117 15.55 1.49 14.87
CA ARG A 117 15.85 2.44 15.97
C ARG A 117 17.27 2.98 15.93
N ARG A 118 18.18 2.13 15.45
CA ARG A 118 19.57 2.47 15.19
C ARG A 118 19.72 2.66 13.68
N PRO A 119 19.93 3.89 13.19
CA PRO A 119 20.01 4.17 11.75
C PRO A 119 21.03 3.29 11.03
N GLU A 120 22.15 2.93 11.68
CA GLU A 120 23.18 2.06 11.13
C GLU A 120 22.74 0.60 10.86
N LEU A 121 21.59 0.19 11.41
CA LEU A 121 20.97 -1.12 11.15
C LEU A 121 19.82 -1.04 10.14
N SER A 122 19.52 0.15 9.62
CA SER A 122 18.44 0.34 8.63
C SER A 122 18.90 -0.11 7.25
N SER A 123 17.95 -0.33 6.33
CA SER A 123 18.30 -0.61 4.94
C SER A 123 19.12 0.55 4.33
N PRO A 124 19.99 0.27 3.35
CA PRO A 124 20.81 1.30 2.70
C PRO A 124 19.99 2.46 2.11
N GLY A 125 18.80 2.18 1.54
CA GLY A 125 17.93 3.19 0.95
C GLY A 125 17.04 3.94 1.95
N ALA A 126 16.89 3.47 3.20
CA ALA A 126 16.03 4.09 4.21
C ALA A 126 16.25 5.61 4.39
N PRO A 127 17.49 6.14 4.43
CA PRO A 127 17.70 7.59 4.55
C PRO A 127 17.13 8.39 3.36
N ALA A 128 17.31 7.89 2.13
CA ALA A 128 16.78 8.54 0.93
C ALA A 128 15.25 8.43 0.88
N TRP A 129 14.72 7.25 1.22
CA TRP A 129 13.29 6.97 1.28
C TRP A 129 12.56 7.87 2.28
N LEU A 130 13.12 8.04 3.49
CA LEU A 130 12.58 8.90 4.54
C LEU A 130 12.60 10.37 4.10
N LYS A 131 13.72 10.82 3.52
CA LYS A 131 13.87 12.19 3.02
C LYS A 131 12.84 12.52 1.94
N ALA A 132 12.61 11.61 0.98
CA ALA A 132 11.60 11.78 -0.07
C ALA A 132 10.18 11.95 0.48
N ARG A 133 9.92 11.46 1.69
CA ARG A 133 8.63 11.49 2.38
C ARG A 133 8.55 12.56 3.48
N GLY A 134 9.58 13.38 3.66
CA GLY A 134 9.63 14.38 4.72
C GLY A 134 9.56 13.79 6.13
N LEU A 135 10.07 12.57 6.30
CA LEU A 135 10.13 11.85 7.56
C LEU A 135 11.55 11.78 8.09
N THR A 136 11.66 11.60 9.40
CA THR A 136 12.90 11.27 10.10
C THR A 136 12.84 9.86 10.69
N PHE A 137 13.99 9.33 11.09
CA PHE A 137 14.04 8.10 11.89
C PHE A 137 13.24 8.26 13.20
N ASP A 138 13.28 9.45 13.81
CA ASP A 138 12.57 9.72 15.07
C ASP A 138 11.06 9.72 14.88
N ASP A 139 10.54 10.28 13.78
CA ASP A 139 9.11 10.23 13.45
C ASP A 139 8.63 8.78 13.44
N VAL A 140 9.31 7.93 12.65
CA VAL A 140 8.95 6.51 12.51
C VAL A 140 9.09 5.78 13.84
N ASN A 141 10.20 5.98 14.58
CA ASN A 141 10.46 5.31 15.85
C ASN A 141 9.49 5.72 16.97
N ALA A 142 8.93 6.92 16.91
CA ALA A 142 7.92 7.40 17.85
C ALA A 142 6.53 6.80 17.60
N GLY A 143 6.25 6.28 16.39
CA GLY A 143 4.97 5.64 16.07
C GLY A 143 4.64 4.46 17.00
N VAL A 144 3.41 4.36 17.49
CA VAL A 144 2.98 3.22 18.31
C VAL A 144 2.41 2.15 17.37
N GLY A 145 3.06 1.00 17.29
CA GLY A 145 2.75 -0.07 16.32
C GLY A 145 1.44 -0.84 16.55
N VAL A 146 0.65 -0.49 17.57
CA VAL A 146 -0.61 -1.18 17.90
C VAL A 146 -1.62 -0.13 18.37
N SER A 147 -2.80 -0.07 17.74
CA SER A 147 -3.89 0.76 18.23
C SER A 147 -4.42 0.18 19.56
N LEU A 148 -5.01 1.01 20.42
CA LEU A 148 -5.64 0.57 21.69
C LEU A 148 -6.77 -0.48 21.50
N THR A 149 -7.18 -0.76 20.26
CA THR A 149 -8.23 -1.75 19.92
C THR A 149 -7.69 -3.09 19.42
N GLY A 150 -6.36 -3.30 19.41
CA GLY A 150 -5.76 -4.54 18.92
C GLY A 150 -5.85 -4.72 17.41
N GLN A 151 -6.25 -3.69 16.67
CA GLN A 151 -6.15 -3.64 15.22
C GLN A 151 -4.71 -3.25 14.83
N PHE A 152 -4.21 -3.82 13.73
CA PHE A 152 -2.94 -3.41 13.15
C PHE A 152 -2.95 -1.88 13.00
N ALA A 153 -1.92 -1.19 13.52
CA ALA A 153 -1.81 0.28 13.48
C ALA A 153 -1.73 0.85 12.04
N SER A 154 -1.88 -0.01 11.03
CA SER A 154 -1.79 0.26 9.60
C SER A 154 -3.14 0.22 8.88
N ALA A 155 -4.28 0.02 9.55
CA ALA A 155 -5.61 0.07 8.91
C ALA A 155 -6.60 0.92 9.70
N ARG A 156 -7.22 1.90 9.03
CA ARG A 156 -8.29 2.73 9.60
C ARG A 156 -9.60 1.92 9.66
N PRO A 157 -10.61 2.32 10.45
CA PRO A 157 -11.96 1.81 10.25
C PRO A 157 -12.49 2.19 8.85
N ALA A 158 -13.34 1.33 8.27
CA ALA A 158 -14.02 1.65 7.03
C ALA A 158 -14.89 2.91 7.21
N PRO A 159 -14.84 3.88 6.28
CA PRO A 159 -15.65 5.09 6.38
C PRO A 159 -17.14 4.76 6.17
N GLU A 160 -18.00 5.60 6.72
CA GLU A 160 -19.45 5.52 6.48
C GLU A 160 -19.76 5.59 4.98
N GLY A 161 -20.71 4.79 4.50
CA GLY A 161 -21.07 4.75 3.08
C GLY A 161 -20.12 3.91 2.20
N TRP A 162 -19.02 3.38 2.76
CA TRP A 162 -18.04 2.61 1.99
C TRP A 162 -18.65 1.36 1.35
N LEU A 163 -19.39 0.57 2.14
CA LEU A 163 -19.98 -0.68 1.65
C LEU A 163 -21.08 -0.40 0.62
N GLU A 164 -21.89 0.63 0.85
CA GLU A 164 -22.91 1.09 -0.09
C GLU A 164 -22.30 1.52 -1.43
N ARG A 165 -21.15 2.20 -1.40
CA ARG A 165 -20.39 2.53 -2.62
C ARG A 165 -19.96 1.27 -3.36
N LEU A 166 -19.46 0.25 -2.65
CA LEU A 166 -19.07 -1.01 -3.29
C LEU A 166 -20.25 -1.70 -3.95
N HIS A 167 -21.42 -1.70 -3.30
CA HIS A 167 -22.65 -2.20 -3.90
C HIS A 167 -23.09 -1.41 -5.14
N ASP A 168 -22.99 -0.07 -5.14
CA ASP A 168 -23.27 0.74 -6.33
C ASP A 168 -22.35 0.38 -7.50
N LEU A 169 -21.04 0.26 -7.25
CA LEU A 169 -20.07 -0.11 -8.27
C LEU A 169 -20.36 -1.50 -8.85
N THR A 170 -20.69 -2.46 -7.99
CA THR A 170 -21.08 -3.81 -8.41
C THR A 170 -22.39 -3.79 -9.22
N ALA A 171 -23.42 -3.06 -8.75
CA ALA A 171 -24.70 -2.95 -9.45
C ALA A 171 -24.58 -2.31 -10.84
N ARG A 172 -23.60 -1.42 -11.01
CA ARG A 172 -23.28 -0.76 -12.29
C ARG A 172 -22.35 -1.58 -13.19
N GLY A 173 -21.90 -2.76 -12.74
CA GLY A 173 -20.98 -3.62 -13.48
C GLY A 173 -19.57 -3.06 -13.60
N LEU A 174 -19.20 -2.09 -12.77
CA LEU A 174 -17.87 -1.47 -12.75
C LEU A 174 -16.87 -2.25 -11.90
N ARG A 175 -17.38 -3.21 -11.12
CA ARG A 175 -16.63 -3.98 -10.14
C ARG A 175 -17.33 -5.31 -9.91
N GLU A 176 -16.57 -6.33 -9.51
CA GLU A 176 -17.16 -7.56 -8.97
C GLU A 176 -17.21 -7.53 -7.45
N GLU A 177 -18.26 -8.13 -6.90
CA GLU A 177 -18.40 -8.37 -5.46
C GLU A 177 -17.28 -9.28 -4.95
N GLN A 178 -16.69 -8.91 -3.82
CA GLN A 178 -15.61 -9.65 -3.18
C GLN A 178 -16.14 -10.45 -1.98
N PRO A 179 -15.42 -11.50 -1.53
CA PRO A 179 -15.83 -12.26 -0.34
C PRO A 179 -16.01 -11.36 0.89
N GLY A 180 -17.12 -11.54 1.62
CA GLY A 180 -17.39 -10.82 2.87
C GLY A 180 -18.14 -9.50 2.73
N GLU A 181 -18.63 -9.16 1.54
CA GLU A 181 -19.37 -7.91 1.27
C GLU A 181 -20.90 -8.03 1.38
N ARG A 182 -21.40 -9.06 2.09
CA ARG A 182 -22.84 -9.33 2.28
C ARG A 182 -23.24 -9.41 3.74
#